data_AF-A0A923WG68-F1
#
_entry.id   AF-A0A923WG68-F1
#
_cell.length_a   1.000
_cell.length_b   1.000
_cell.length_c   1.000
_cell.angle_alpha   90.00
_cell.angle_beta   90.00
_cell.angle_gamma   90.00
#
_symmetry.space_group_name_H-M   'P 1'
#
loop_
_entity.id
_entity.type
_entity.pdbx_description
1 polymer ?
#
loop_
_entity_poly.entity_id
_entity_poly.type
_entity_poly.pdbx_seq_one_letter_code
_entity_poly.pdbx_strand_id
1 'polypeptide(L)'
;RIREVPYRQRIDGLEFYLVRARARVLQDPSTAGRAETLAAFESQQQLQNRQQQAGAQYGMAFMAMKKGELAKAQSWLDKARATMKRTSGAFSTGQATSDGAAMFASLGIEIKLHPDQPAAIKLQGLRDAEQAHQQYPLARGIARQYADALIINGKPEDATRFLREQAQLYREEAKLHELLAKAYSAQGKQALQHIATAEYYAIIGGKQAALDQLGIARKAADASFYDMALIDARERELKELRREELKEAKK
;
A
#
# COMPACT_ATOMS: atom_id res chain seq x y z
N ARG A 1 -4.99 15.99 39.22
CA ARG A 1 -3.56 15.67 39.48
C ARG A 1 -3.06 14.77 38.33
N ILE A 2 -2.36 15.33 37.33
CA ILE A 2 -1.75 14.59 36.19
C ILE A 2 -0.21 14.73 36.20
N ARG A 3 0.38 15.18 37.32
CA ARG A 3 1.81 15.56 37.41
C ARG A 3 2.74 14.50 38.03
N GLU A 4 2.42 13.20 37.92
CA GLU A 4 3.25 12.14 38.52
C GLU A 4 3.57 10.97 37.57
N VAL A 5 3.59 11.21 36.25
CA VAL A 5 4.21 10.25 35.32
C VAL A 5 5.63 10.74 35.01
N PRO A 6 6.69 10.02 35.41
CA PRO A 6 8.05 10.41 35.06
C PRO A 6 8.21 10.41 33.54
N TYR A 7 8.74 11.52 33.00
CA TYR A 7 9.01 11.68 31.57
C TYR A 7 9.94 10.55 31.10
N ARG A 8 9.43 9.68 30.22
CA ARG A 8 10.22 8.67 29.52
C ARG A 8 10.42 9.12 28.09
N GLN A 9 11.63 9.59 27.76
CA GLN A 9 12.01 9.83 26.37
C GLN A 9 12.02 8.48 25.64
N ARG A 10 11.03 8.24 24.78
CA ARG A 10 11.09 7.11 23.85
C ARG A 10 11.96 7.54 22.69
N ILE A 11 13.04 6.82 22.45
CA ILE A 11 13.83 6.98 21.24
C ILE A 11 12.95 6.51 20.08
N ASP A 12 12.74 7.37 19.09
CA ASP A 12 11.96 7.02 17.91
C ASP A 12 12.64 5.87 17.15
N GLY A 13 11.85 4.88 16.73
CA GLY A 13 12.31 3.79 15.87
C GLY A 13 12.68 4.29 14.47
N LEU A 14 13.40 3.48 13.70
CA LEU A 14 13.74 3.83 12.32
C LEU A 14 12.48 4.08 11.48
N GLU A 15 11.43 3.28 11.69
CA GLU A 15 10.15 3.35 10.98
C GLU A 15 9.52 4.73 11.08
N PHE A 16 9.63 5.39 12.25
CA PHE A 16 9.13 6.75 12.43
C PHE A 16 9.78 7.69 11.42
N TYR A 17 11.10 7.64 11.28
CA TYR A 17 11.83 8.48 10.33
C TYR A 17 11.51 8.14 8.87
N LEU A 18 11.32 6.86 8.53
CA LEU A 18 10.94 6.41 7.19
C LEU A 18 9.51 6.86 6.82
N VAL A 19 8.55 6.68 7.73
CA VAL A 19 7.16 7.13 7.54
C VAL A 19 7.09 8.64 7.45
N ARG A 20 7.77 9.37 8.35
CA ARG A 20 7.84 10.84 8.32
C ARG A 20 8.42 11.35 7.00
N ALA A 21 9.47 10.71 6.49
CA ALA A 21 10.04 11.06 5.20
C ALA A 21 9.05 10.85 4.06
N ARG A 22 8.32 9.74 4.03
CA ARG A 22 7.29 9.46 3.03
C ARG A 22 6.14 10.47 3.11
N ALA A 23 5.67 10.79 4.31
CA ALA A 23 4.62 11.77 4.54
C ALA A 23 5.03 13.17 4.04
N ARG A 24 6.25 13.61 4.32
CA ARG A 24 6.77 14.91 3.86
C ARG A 24 6.74 15.02 2.33
N VAL A 25 7.12 13.97 1.61
CA VAL A 25 7.06 13.94 0.13
C VAL A 25 5.62 13.98 -0.40
N LEU A 26 4.66 13.40 0.32
CA LEU A 26 3.25 13.34 -0.10
C LEU A 26 2.45 14.60 0.29
N GLN A 27 2.92 15.35 1.28
CA GLN A 27 2.17 16.47 1.86
C GLN A 27 1.99 17.63 0.89
N ASP A 28 3.05 18.01 0.17
CA ASP A 28 2.98 19.05 -0.86
C ASP A 28 3.63 18.56 -2.18
N PRO A 29 2.82 18.16 -3.17
CA PRO A 29 3.31 17.69 -4.46
C PRO A 29 3.73 18.84 -5.40
N SER A 30 3.61 20.12 -5.00
CA SER A 30 4.01 21.27 -5.81
C SER A 30 5.52 21.30 -6.09
N THR A 31 5.94 22.09 -7.08
CA THR A 31 7.36 22.29 -7.38
C THR A 31 8.09 22.93 -6.19
N ALA A 32 7.46 23.89 -5.53
CA ALA A 32 7.99 24.55 -4.33
C ALA A 32 8.11 23.58 -3.15
N GLY A 33 7.06 22.84 -2.82
CA GLY A 33 7.07 21.85 -1.73
C GLY A 33 8.09 20.74 -1.94
N ARG A 34 8.32 20.32 -3.18
CA ARG A 34 9.39 19.37 -3.52
C ARG A 34 10.78 19.95 -3.29
N ALA A 35 11.01 21.22 -3.63
CA ALA A 35 12.29 21.89 -3.40
C ALA A 35 12.57 22.06 -1.90
N GLU A 36 11.56 22.45 -1.12
CA GLU A 36 11.66 22.52 0.35
C GLU A 36 11.93 21.15 0.97
N THR A 37 11.20 20.12 0.53
CA THR A 37 11.40 18.75 1.01
C THR A 37 12.81 18.24 0.71
N LEU A 38 13.36 18.57 -0.47
CA LEU A 38 14.72 18.25 -0.86
C LEU A 38 15.74 18.91 0.09
N ALA A 39 15.64 20.23 0.31
CA ALA A 39 16.51 20.96 1.22
C ALA A 39 16.43 20.42 2.67
N ALA A 40 15.23 20.02 3.10
CA ALA A 40 15.02 19.40 4.40
C ALA A 40 15.70 18.02 4.52
N PHE A 41 15.74 17.23 3.44
CA PHE A 41 16.48 15.95 3.44
C PHE A 41 17.99 16.15 3.37
N GLU A 42 18.46 17.12 2.60
CA GLU A 42 19.89 17.44 2.50
C GLU A 42 20.45 17.89 3.86
N SER A 43 19.73 18.78 4.55
CA SER A 43 20.11 19.19 5.92
C SER A 43 20.05 18.02 6.92
N GLN A 44 19.00 17.19 6.85
CA GLN A 44 18.85 16.03 7.73
C GLN A 44 19.96 14.98 7.51
N GLN A 45 20.55 14.90 6.31
CA GLN A 45 21.66 14.00 6.00
C GLN A 45 22.98 14.42 6.65
N GLN A 46 23.15 15.70 6.99
CA GLN A 46 24.36 16.20 7.66
C GLN A 46 24.37 15.92 9.17
N LEU A 47 23.22 15.53 9.74
CA LEU A 47 23.12 15.22 11.17
C LEU A 47 23.84 13.91 11.49
N GLN A 48 24.48 13.80 12.66
CA GLN A 48 25.22 12.58 13.06
C GLN A 48 24.31 11.36 13.34
N ASN A 49 23.00 11.55 13.43
CA ASN A 49 22.06 10.47 13.74
C ASN A 49 21.79 9.59 12.50
N ARG A 50 22.26 8.34 12.53
CA ARG A 50 22.10 7.36 11.44
C ARG A 50 20.65 7.08 11.04
N GLN A 51 19.72 7.04 12.00
CA GLN A 51 18.30 6.82 11.67
C GLN A 51 17.71 8.01 10.91
N GLN A 52 18.11 9.23 11.27
CA GLN A 52 17.70 10.44 10.55
C GLN A 52 18.33 10.51 9.16
N GLN A 53 19.62 10.18 9.04
CA GLN A 53 20.29 10.08 7.74
C GLN A 53 19.60 9.06 6.84
N ALA A 54 19.31 7.87 7.35
CA ALA A 54 18.59 6.82 6.61
C ALA A 54 17.18 7.25 6.23
N GLY A 55 16.46 7.93 7.13
CA GLY A 55 15.16 8.54 6.84
C GLY A 55 15.22 9.56 5.70
N ALA A 56 16.23 10.43 5.68
CA ALA A 56 16.44 11.38 4.60
C ALA A 56 16.76 10.69 3.26
N GLN A 57 17.67 9.72 3.27
CA GLN A 57 18.02 8.93 2.07
C GLN A 57 16.82 8.14 1.53
N TYR A 58 16.00 7.57 2.42
CA TYR A 58 14.75 6.90 2.05
C TYR A 58 13.74 7.88 1.44
N GLY A 59 13.58 9.08 2.02
CA GLY A 59 12.75 10.14 1.47
C GLY A 59 13.20 10.59 0.08
N MET A 60 14.51 10.72 -0.12
CA MET A 60 15.13 11.01 -1.42
C MET A 60 14.86 9.92 -2.45
N ALA A 61 14.94 8.65 -2.06
CA ALA A 61 14.59 7.53 -2.92
C ALA A 61 13.12 7.59 -3.37
N PHE A 62 12.20 7.82 -2.43
CA PHE A 62 10.78 7.92 -2.71
C PHE A 62 10.45 9.13 -3.59
N MET A 63 11.07 10.28 -3.36
CA MET A 63 10.91 11.46 -4.21
C MET A 63 11.44 11.22 -5.63
N ALA A 64 12.63 10.62 -5.77
CA ALA A 64 13.19 10.28 -7.08
C ALA A 64 12.29 9.32 -7.86
N MET A 65 11.73 8.31 -7.18
CA MET A 65 10.75 7.40 -7.78
C MET A 65 9.51 8.16 -8.27
N LYS A 66 8.97 9.08 -7.48
CA LYS A 66 7.83 9.93 -7.88
C LYS A 66 8.12 10.84 -9.08
N LYS A 67 9.40 11.17 -9.31
CA LYS A 67 9.86 11.92 -10.50
C LYS A 67 10.16 11.02 -11.71
N GLY A 68 10.01 9.69 -11.60
CA GLY A 68 10.38 8.74 -12.64
C GLY A 68 11.90 8.49 -12.74
N GLU A 69 12.71 9.03 -11.82
CA GLU A 69 14.16 8.87 -11.81
C GLU A 69 14.57 7.54 -11.15
N LEU A 70 14.17 6.42 -11.75
CA LEU A 70 14.19 5.10 -11.12
C LEU A 70 15.58 4.61 -10.70
N ALA A 71 16.62 4.87 -11.52
CA ALA A 71 18.00 4.53 -11.18
C ALA A 71 18.50 5.33 -9.95
N LYS A 72 18.15 6.63 -9.88
CA LYS A 72 18.47 7.47 -8.71
C LYS A 72 17.69 7.00 -7.47
N ALA A 73 16.42 6.62 -7.64
CA ALA A 73 15.60 6.09 -6.57
C ALA A 73 16.22 4.83 -5.95
N GLN A 74 16.66 3.90 -6.80
CA GLN A 74 17.34 2.68 -6.35
C GLN A 74 18.64 3.01 -5.61
N SER A 75 19.48 3.89 -6.17
CA SER A 75 20.73 4.33 -5.53
C SER A 75 20.51 4.92 -4.13
N TRP A 76 19.50 5.78 -3.96
CA TRP A 76 19.18 6.36 -2.67
C TRP A 76 18.63 5.34 -1.68
N LEU A 77 17.83 4.38 -2.14
CA LEU A 77 17.34 3.30 -1.30
C LEU A 77 18.48 2.41 -0.82
N ASP A 78 19.44 2.10 -1.68
CA ASP A 78 20.62 1.29 -1.33
C ASP A 78 21.51 2.02 -0.32
N LYS A 79 21.68 3.34 -0.47
CA LYS A 79 22.34 4.19 0.55
C LYS A 79 21.61 4.15 1.89
N ALA A 80 20.28 4.28 1.90
CA ALA A 80 19.47 4.21 3.12
C ALA A 80 19.65 2.88 3.86
N ARG A 81 19.64 1.77 3.12
CA ARG A 81 19.90 0.42 3.65
C ARG A 81 21.33 0.30 4.20
N ALA A 82 22.32 0.80 3.47
CA ALA A 82 23.73 0.74 3.90
C ALA A 82 23.99 1.54 5.18
N THR A 83 23.35 2.71 5.33
CA THR A 83 23.45 3.54 6.55
C THR A 83 22.96 2.80 7.79
N MET A 84 21.93 1.94 7.65
CA MET A 84 21.35 1.14 8.73
C MET A 84 21.92 -0.26 8.87
N LYS A 85 22.70 -0.75 7.89
CA LYS A 85 23.31 -2.08 7.95
C LYS A 85 24.19 -2.14 9.20
N ARG A 86 23.86 -3.02 10.14
CA ARG A 86 24.65 -3.21 11.36
C ARG A 86 26.05 -3.64 10.96
N THR A 87 27.06 -2.93 11.44
CA THR A 87 28.44 -3.44 11.41
C THR A 87 28.45 -4.73 12.23
N SER A 88 28.84 -5.84 11.61
CA SER A 88 29.00 -7.12 12.31
C SER A 88 29.93 -6.93 13.51
N GLY A 89 29.43 -7.11 14.74
CA GLY A 89 30.21 -6.97 15.98
C GLY A 89 29.63 -6.04 17.04
N ALA A 90 28.59 -5.24 16.72
CA ALA A 90 27.93 -4.41 17.72
C ALA A 90 26.82 -5.19 18.45
N PHE A 91 27.08 -5.57 19.70
CA PHE A 91 26.07 -6.11 20.61
C PHE A 91 25.09 -5.01 21.02
N SER A 92 23.95 -4.92 20.34
CA SER A 92 22.83 -4.08 20.79
C SER A 92 21.95 -4.89 21.74
N THR A 93 21.99 -4.56 23.03
CA THR A 93 21.17 -5.15 24.12
C THR A 93 19.73 -4.61 24.18
N GLY A 94 19.27 -3.90 23.16
CA GLY A 94 17.89 -3.44 23.05
C GLY A 94 17.10 -4.30 22.06
N GLN A 95 15.93 -4.79 22.47
CA GLN A 95 14.92 -5.30 21.53
C GLN A 95 14.55 -4.18 20.54
N ALA A 96 15.25 -4.12 19.39
CA ALA A 96 14.78 -3.36 18.25
C ALA A 96 13.52 -4.07 17.74
N THR A 97 12.35 -3.51 18.00
CA THR A 97 11.05 -4.08 17.64
C THR A 97 10.83 -4.18 16.13
N SER A 98 11.64 -3.47 15.33
CA SER A 98 11.76 -3.60 13.88
C SER A 98 12.97 -2.78 13.40
N ASP A 99 13.65 -3.22 12.33
CA ASP A 99 14.85 -2.59 11.75
C ASP A 99 14.53 -1.84 10.43
N GLY A 100 13.26 -1.51 10.21
CA GLY A 100 12.72 -0.89 9.00
C GLY A 100 12.79 -1.77 7.75
N ALA A 101 13.20 -3.04 7.86
CA ALA A 101 13.45 -3.88 6.68
C ALA A 101 12.19 -4.08 5.81
N ALA A 102 11.01 -4.21 6.41
CA ALA A 102 9.75 -4.29 5.66
C ALA A 102 9.47 -3.01 4.84
N MET A 103 9.77 -1.82 5.37
CA MET A 103 9.60 -0.57 4.64
C MET A 103 10.62 -0.41 3.51
N PHE A 104 11.86 -0.82 3.75
CA PHE A 104 12.88 -0.84 2.70
C PHE A 104 12.56 -1.84 1.59
N ALA A 105 12.05 -3.03 1.93
CA ALA A 105 11.58 -4.02 0.97
C ALA A 105 10.41 -3.44 0.16
N SER A 106 9.43 -2.85 0.86
CA SER A 106 8.24 -2.24 0.25
C SER A 106 8.59 -1.15 -0.77
N LEU A 107 9.47 -0.20 -0.45
CA LEU A 107 9.90 0.82 -1.42
C LEU A 107 10.71 0.21 -2.58
N GLY A 108 11.54 -0.79 -2.31
CA GLY A 108 12.29 -1.50 -3.36
C GLY A 108 11.36 -2.18 -4.38
N ILE A 109 10.29 -2.80 -3.89
CA ILE A 109 9.24 -3.40 -4.73
C ILE A 109 8.55 -2.32 -5.56
N GLU A 110 8.16 -1.18 -4.96
CA GLU A 110 7.55 -0.06 -5.70
C GLU A 110 8.44 0.46 -6.83
N ILE A 111 9.74 0.64 -6.58
CA ILE A 111 10.70 1.10 -7.58
C ILE A 111 10.79 0.10 -8.74
N LYS A 112 10.82 -1.21 -8.45
CA LYS A 112 10.93 -2.26 -9.47
C LYS A 112 9.65 -2.48 -10.26
N LEU A 113 8.49 -2.23 -9.66
CA LEU A 113 7.17 -2.37 -10.29
C LEU A 113 6.68 -1.09 -10.97
N HIS A 114 7.47 -0.01 -10.97
CA HIS A 114 7.10 1.23 -11.62
C HIS A 114 6.75 1.02 -13.11
N PRO A 115 5.73 1.71 -13.67
CA PRO A 115 5.30 1.52 -15.05
C PRO A 115 6.42 1.65 -16.08
N ASP A 116 7.36 2.58 -15.88
CA ASP A 116 8.49 2.83 -16.79
C ASP A 116 9.64 1.81 -16.65
N GLN A 117 9.55 0.86 -15.72
CA GLN A 117 10.58 -0.18 -15.60
C GLN A 117 10.48 -1.21 -16.74
N PRO A 118 11.63 -1.74 -17.21
CA PRO A 118 11.65 -2.88 -18.11
C PRO A 118 10.95 -4.10 -17.53
N ALA A 119 10.38 -4.95 -18.38
CA ALA A 119 9.71 -6.19 -17.96
C ALA A 119 10.60 -7.10 -17.11
N ALA A 120 11.90 -7.18 -17.43
CA ALA A 120 12.88 -7.95 -16.65
C ALA A 120 13.00 -7.46 -15.20
N ILE A 121 12.95 -6.14 -14.97
CA ILE A 121 13.01 -5.55 -13.62
C ILE A 121 11.69 -5.75 -12.88
N LYS A 122 10.56 -5.65 -13.57
CA LYS A 122 9.23 -5.95 -12.99
C LYS A 122 9.12 -7.40 -12.54
N LEU A 123 9.73 -8.34 -13.28
CA LEU A 123 9.80 -9.75 -12.89
C LEU A 123 10.66 -9.96 -11.65
N GLN A 124 11.77 -9.22 -11.52
CA GLN A 124 12.53 -9.20 -10.26
C GLN A 124 11.69 -8.60 -9.12
N GLY A 125 10.92 -7.55 -9.38
CA GLY A 125 9.98 -6.97 -8.41
C GLY A 125 8.94 -7.96 -7.90
N LEU A 126 8.45 -8.87 -8.76
CA LEU A 126 7.57 -9.97 -8.34
C LEU A 126 8.27 -10.95 -7.40
N ARG A 127 9.49 -11.37 -7.72
CA ARG A 127 10.27 -12.29 -6.87
C ARG A 127 10.56 -11.67 -5.49
N ASP A 128 10.95 -10.40 -5.49
CA ASP A 128 11.16 -9.62 -4.26
C ASP A 128 9.86 -9.52 -3.43
N ALA A 129 8.71 -9.29 -4.09
CA ALA A 129 7.42 -9.17 -3.40
C ALA A 129 6.96 -10.50 -2.80
N GLU A 130 7.17 -11.61 -3.50
CA GLU A 130 6.92 -12.96 -2.98
C GLU A 130 7.79 -13.26 -1.76
N GLN A 131 9.10 -13.03 -1.86
CA GLN A 131 10.02 -13.22 -0.75
C GLN A 131 9.66 -12.34 0.45
N ALA A 132 9.36 -11.06 0.22
CA ALA A 132 8.97 -10.14 1.27
C ALA A 132 7.65 -10.56 1.92
N HIS A 133 6.68 -11.06 1.16
CA HIS A 133 5.42 -11.56 1.70
C HIS A 133 5.64 -12.76 2.62
N GLN A 134 6.51 -13.70 2.24
CA GLN A 134 6.87 -14.85 3.08
C GLN A 134 7.62 -14.42 4.36
N GLN A 135 8.51 -13.43 4.25
CA GLN A 135 9.29 -12.92 5.38
C GLN A 135 8.47 -12.06 6.35
N TYR A 136 7.46 -11.35 5.84
CA TYR A 136 6.64 -10.41 6.60
C TYR A 136 5.13 -10.72 6.44
N PRO A 137 4.65 -11.88 6.92
CA PRO A 137 3.28 -12.34 6.67
C PRO A 137 2.19 -11.43 7.27
N LEU A 138 2.51 -10.66 8.32
CA LEU A 138 1.59 -9.70 8.95
C LEU A 138 1.59 -8.32 8.27
N ALA A 139 2.50 -8.06 7.34
CA ALA A 139 2.61 -6.77 6.67
C ALA A 139 1.60 -6.68 5.51
N ARG A 140 0.38 -6.22 5.83
CA ARG A 140 -0.71 -6.04 4.84
C ARG A 140 -0.30 -5.22 3.60
N GLY A 141 0.54 -4.22 3.79
CA GLY A 141 1.12 -3.44 2.68
C GLY A 141 1.90 -4.29 1.68
N ILE A 142 2.71 -5.23 2.16
CA ILE A 142 3.51 -6.13 1.34
C ILE A 142 2.63 -7.18 0.67
N ALA A 143 1.63 -7.74 1.38
CA ALA A 143 0.64 -8.64 0.77
C ALA A 143 -0.04 -7.99 -0.44
N ARG A 144 -0.45 -6.71 -0.32
CA ARG A 144 -1.02 -5.96 -1.44
C ARG A 144 -0.03 -5.71 -2.58
N GLN A 145 1.23 -5.42 -2.26
CA GLN A 145 2.27 -5.25 -3.27
C GLN A 145 2.55 -6.55 -4.02
N TYR A 146 2.50 -7.70 -3.34
CA TYR A 146 2.60 -9.00 -3.97
C TYR A 146 1.45 -9.25 -4.96
N ALA A 147 0.21 -8.96 -4.56
CA ALA A 147 -0.93 -9.04 -5.47
C ALA A 147 -0.78 -8.11 -6.68
N ASP A 148 -0.34 -6.87 -6.48
CA ASP A 148 -0.12 -5.92 -7.58
C ASP A 148 1.03 -6.37 -8.49
N ALA A 149 2.09 -6.96 -7.93
CA ALA A 149 3.20 -7.53 -8.69
C ALA A 149 2.74 -8.68 -9.60
N LEU A 150 1.84 -9.54 -9.12
CA LEU A 150 1.23 -10.61 -9.93
C LEU A 150 0.45 -10.02 -11.11
N ILE A 151 -0.38 -9.00 -10.88
CA ILE A 151 -1.15 -8.32 -11.93
C ILE A 151 -0.21 -7.68 -12.97
N ILE A 152 0.78 -6.91 -12.52
CA ILE A 152 1.74 -6.19 -13.40
C ILE A 152 2.54 -7.16 -14.28
N ASN A 153 2.85 -8.35 -13.77
CA ASN A 153 3.60 -9.38 -14.48
C ASN A 153 2.70 -10.36 -15.25
N GLY A 154 1.44 -10.01 -15.51
CA GLY A 154 0.55 -10.81 -16.36
C GLY A 154 0.07 -12.12 -15.73
N LYS A 155 -0.02 -12.17 -14.39
CA LYS A 155 -0.55 -13.31 -13.64
C LYS A 155 -1.83 -12.95 -12.87
N PRO A 156 -2.87 -12.42 -13.52
CA PRO A 156 -4.05 -11.94 -12.82
C PRO A 156 -4.88 -13.07 -12.18
N GLU A 157 -4.83 -14.30 -12.68
CA GLU A 157 -5.50 -15.46 -12.09
C GLU A 157 -4.93 -15.76 -10.70
N ASP A 158 -3.60 -15.83 -10.60
CA ASP A 158 -2.90 -16.00 -9.32
C ASP A 158 -3.23 -14.87 -8.35
N ALA A 159 -3.25 -13.62 -8.85
CA ALA A 159 -3.62 -12.46 -8.06
C ALA A 159 -5.05 -12.58 -7.51
N THR A 160 -6.03 -13.01 -8.33
CA THR A 160 -7.42 -13.16 -7.85
C THR A 160 -7.57 -14.26 -6.82
N ARG A 161 -6.90 -15.40 -6.97
CA ARG A 161 -6.93 -16.48 -5.98
C ARG A 161 -6.40 -15.98 -4.64
N PHE A 162 -5.21 -15.37 -4.65
CA PHE A 162 -4.60 -14.80 -3.46
C PHE A 162 -5.48 -13.72 -2.81
N LEU A 163 -5.98 -12.76 -3.60
CA LEU A 163 -6.78 -11.65 -3.08
C LEU A 163 -8.14 -12.09 -2.52
N ARG A 164 -8.76 -13.14 -3.07
CA ARG A 164 -10.00 -13.71 -2.51
C ARG A 164 -9.77 -14.26 -1.10
N GLU A 165 -8.66 -14.97 -0.89
CA GLU A 165 -8.26 -15.46 0.44
C GLU A 165 -8.00 -14.28 1.39
N GLN A 166 -7.27 -13.25 0.94
CA GLN A 166 -7.03 -12.05 1.74
C GLN A 166 -8.33 -11.30 2.10
N ALA A 167 -9.28 -11.18 1.17
CA ALA A 167 -10.55 -10.50 1.39
C ALA A 167 -11.47 -11.26 2.38
N GLN A 168 -11.33 -12.58 2.49
CA GLN A 168 -12.03 -13.36 3.51
C GLN A 168 -11.51 -13.07 4.92
N LEU A 169 -10.19 -12.87 5.05
CA LEU A 169 -9.52 -12.55 6.31
C LEU A 169 -9.70 -11.09 6.73
N TYR A 170 -9.68 -10.15 5.77
CA TYR A 170 -9.70 -8.71 5.99
C TYR A 170 -10.88 -8.06 5.26
N ARG A 171 -12.10 -8.43 5.65
CA ARG A 171 -13.36 -8.05 4.96
C ARG A 171 -13.59 -6.54 4.85
N GLU A 172 -13.07 -5.76 5.78
CA GLU A 172 -13.22 -4.29 5.80
C GLU A 172 -12.06 -3.56 5.08
N GLU A 173 -11.14 -4.28 4.45
CA GLU A 173 -10.04 -3.64 3.74
C GLU A 173 -10.42 -3.33 2.28
N ALA A 174 -10.93 -2.12 2.06
CA ALA A 174 -11.34 -1.64 0.73
C ALA A 174 -10.28 -1.87 -0.36
N LYS A 175 -8.99 -1.68 -0.02
CA LYS A 175 -7.89 -1.80 -0.99
C LYS A 175 -7.77 -3.21 -1.60
N LEU A 176 -8.21 -4.26 -0.91
CA LEU A 176 -8.22 -5.62 -1.46
C LEU A 176 -9.25 -5.76 -2.58
N HIS A 177 -10.43 -5.14 -2.41
CA HIS A 177 -11.48 -5.12 -3.41
C HIS A 177 -11.10 -4.28 -4.64
N GLU A 178 -10.37 -3.17 -4.44
CA GLU A 178 -9.78 -2.39 -5.54
C GLU A 178 -8.80 -3.24 -6.38
N LEU A 179 -7.92 -4.00 -5.73
CA LEU A 179 -6.99 -4.90 -6.41
C LEU A 179 -7.70 -6.08 -7.08
N LEU A 180 -8.77 -6.62 -6.48
CA LEU A 180 -9.60 -7.65 -7.11
C LEU A 180 -10.24 -7.13 -8.39
N ALA A 181 -10.80 -5.92 -8.36
CA ALA A 181 -11.37 -5.28 -9.54
C ALA A 181 -10.32 -5.12 -10.65
N LYS A 182 -9.11 -4.65 -10.29
CA LYS A 182 -7.99 -4.53 -11.24
C LYS A 182 -7.60 -5.90 -11.83
N ALA A 183 -7.55 -6.94 -11.02
CA ALA A 183 -7.19 -8.29 -11.46
C ALA A 183 -8.28 -8.90 -12.36
N TYR A 184 -9.57 -8.74 -12.04
CA TYR A 184 -10.66 -9.19 -12.92
C TYR A 184 -10.71 -8.41 -14.23
N SER A 185 -10.43 -7.11 -14.19
CA SER A 185 -10.32 -6.28 -15.39
C SER A 185 -9.24 -6.81 -16.33
N ALA A 186 -8.07 -7.17 -15.79
CA ALA A 186 -6.98 -7.78 -16.55
C ALA A 186 -7.34 -9.17 -17.14
N GLN A 187 -8.34 -9.87 -16.57
CA GLN A 187 -8.89 -11.12 -17.10
C GLN A 187 -10.06 -10.91 -18.07
N GLY A 188 -10.52 -9.67 -18.28
CA GLY A 188 -11.71 -9.38 -19.07
C GLY A 188 -13.04 -9.74 -18.40
N LYS A 189 -13.06 -10.02 -17.09
CA LYS A 189 -14.25 -10.44 -16.33
C LYS A 189 -15.04 -9.22 -15.82
N GLN A 190 -15.94 -8.69 -16.65
CA GLN A 190 -16.65 -7.44 -16.41
C GLN A 190 -17.60 -7.53 -15.20
N ALA A 191 -18.42 -8.58 -15.11
CA ALA A 191 -19.34 -8.75 -13.99
C ALA A 191 -18.60 -8.74 -12.64
N LEU A 192 -17.54 -9.56 -12.53
CA LEU A 192 -16.75 -9.68 -11.30
C LEU A 192 -15.92 -8.42 -11.00
N GLN A 193 -15.42 -7.71 -12.01
CA GLN A 193 -14.76 -6.42 -11.84
C GLN A 193 -15.70 -5.42 -11.16
N HIS A 194 -16.93 -5.30 -11.66
CA HIS A 194 -17.90 -4.35 -11.13
C HIS A 194 -18.45 -4.78 -9.76
N ILE A 195 -18.63 -6.08 -9.50
CA ILE A 195 -18.95 -6.59 -8.15
C ILE A 195 -17.84 -6.21 -7.16
N ALA A 196 -16.57 -6.44 -7.50
CA ALA A 196 -15.46 -6.08 -6.61
C ALA A 196 -15.38 -4.55 -6.40
N THR A 197 -15.67 -3.76 -7.42
CA THR A 197 -15.71 -2.29 -7.32
C THR A 197 -16.87 -1.83 -6.44
N ALA A 198 -18.02 -2.50 -6.48
CA ALA A 198 -19.14 -2.23 -5.59
C ALA A 198 -18.77 -2.45 -4.12
N GLU A 199 -18.06 -3.55 -3.81
CA GLU A 199 -17.58 -3.82 -2.46
C GLU A 199 -16.60 -2.76 -1.95
N TYR A 200 -15.67 -2.31 -2.81
CA TYR A 200 -14.79 -1.19 -2.49
C TYR A 200 -15.61 0.04 -2.05
N TYR A 201 -16.60 0.44 -2.85
CA TYR A 201 -17.44 1.59 -2.54
C TYR A 201 -18.28 1.39 -1.28
N ALA A 202 -18.82 0.18 -1.06
CA ALA A 202 -19.59 -0.14 0.13
C ALA A 202 -18.76 0.08 1.40
N ILE A 203 -17.51 -0.39 1.41
CA ILE A 203 -16.61 -0.28 2.56
C ILE A 203 -16.23 1.18 2.86
N ILE A 204 -16.00 2.01 1.83
CA ILE A 204 -15.66 3.43 2.04
C ILE A 204 -16.90 4.32 2.27
N GLY A 205 -18.09 3.75 2.45
CA GLY A 205 -19.35 4.46 2.71
C GLY A 205 -20.06 5.01 1.45
N GLY A 206 -19.51 4.77 0.26
CA GLY A 206 -20.07 5.15 -1.03
C GLY A 206 -21.24 4.27 -1.48
N LYS A 207 -22.30 4.13 -0.67
CA LYS A 207 -23.39 3.17 -0.93
C LYS A 207 -24.09 3.38 -2.28
N GLN A 208 -24.27 4.62 -2.73
CA GLN A 208 -24.90 4.90 -4.04
C GLN A 208 -24.01 4.41 -5.18
N ALA A 209 -22.72 4.78 -5.15
CA ALA A 209 -21.75 4.31 -6.11
C ALA A 209 -21.67 2.77 -6.12
N ALA A 210 -21.76 2.11 -4.96
CA ALA A 210 -21.80 0.65 -4.88
C ALA A 210 -23.00 0.05 -5.62
N LEU A 211 -24.22 0.58 -5.42
CA LEU A 211 -25.41 0.12 -6.16
C LEU A 211 -25.27 0.36 -7.67
N ASP A 212 -24.71 1.49 -8.08
CA ASP A 212 -24.51 1.80 -9.50
C ASP A 212 -23.56 0.77 -10.15
N GLN A 213 -22.48 0.40 -9.45
CA GLN A 213 -21.55 -0.64 -9.90
C GLN A 213 -22.22 -2.02 -9.99
N LEU A 214 -23.05 -2.40 -9.00
CA LEU A 214 -23.83 -3.64 -9.06
C LEU A 214 -24.80 -3.66 -10.26
N GLY A 215 -25.41 -2.52 -10.58
CA GLY A 215 -26.24 -2.35 -11.76
C GLY A 215 -25.48 -2.53 -13.08
N ILE A 216 -24.21 -2.11 -13.15
CA ILE A 216 -23.33 -2.37 -14.30
C ILE A 216 -22.98 -3.86 -14.36
N ALA A 217 -22.60 -4.47 -13.23
CA ALA A 217 -22.27 -5.89 -13.16
C ALA A 217 -23.42 -6.77 -13.66
N ARG A 218 -24.66 -6.45 -13.29
CA ARG A 218 -25.88 -7.18 -13.72
C ARG A 218 -26.08 -7.14 -15.24
N LYS A 219 -25.65 -6.08 -15.91
CA LYS A 219 -25.81 -5.91 -17.37
C LYS A 219 -24.65 -6.51 -18.16
N ALA A 220 -23.60 -6.95 -17.47
CA ALA A 220 -22.44 -7.53 -18.12
C ALA A 220 -22.79 -8.89 -18.75
N ALA A 221 -22.32 -9.11 -19.99
CA ALA A 221 -22.63 -10.32 -20.75
C ALA A 221 -22.03 -11.61 -20.15
N ASP A 222 -21.00 -11.47 -19.31
CA ASP A 222 -20.30 -12.56 -18.62
C ASP A 222 -20.86 -12.86 -17.23
N ALA A 223 -21.94 -12.20 -16.79
CA ALA A 223 -22.55 -12.42 -15.49
C ALA A 223 -23.22 -13.80 -15.41
N SER A 224 -22.70 -14.67 -14.53
CA SER A 224 -23.27 -15.99 -14.28
C SER A 224 -24.51 -15.92 -13.38
N PHE A 225 -25.27 -17.01 -13.30
CA PHE A 225 -26.38 -17.12 -12.36
C PHE A 225 -25.94 -16.91 -10.90
N TYR A 226 -24.74 -17.40 -10.55
CA TYR A 226 -24.16 -17.18 -9.22
C TYR A 226 -23.86 -15.70 -8.99
N ASP A 227 -23.32 -15.00 -9.99
CA ASP A 227 -23.03 -13.57 -9.88
C ASP A 227 -24.32 -12.75 -9.72
N MET A 228 -25.38 -13.11 -10.44
CA MET A 228 -26.71 -12.48 -10.28
C MET A 228 -27.25 -12.63 -8.86
N ALA A 229 -27.16 -13.84 -8.28
CA ALA A 229 -27.60 -14.08 -6.92
C ALA A 229 -26.78 -13.26 -5.89
N LEU A 230 -25.46 -13.14 -6.10
CA LEU A 230 -24.59 -12.30 -5.27
C LEU A 230 -24.97 -10.81 -5.38
N ILE A 231 -25.20 -10.33 -6.60
CA ILE A 231 -25.64 -8.95 -6.86
C ILE A 231 -26.96 -8.66 -6.15
N ASP A 232 -27.96 -9.55 -6.26
CA ASP A 232 -29.28 -9.36 -5.63
C ASP A 232 -29.20 -9.29 -4.11
N ALA A 233 -28.42 -10.20 -3.50
CA ALA A 233 -28.22 -10.22 -2.05
C ALA A 233 -27.57 -8.91 -1.57
N ARG A 234 -26.51 -8.48 -2.25
CA ARG A 234 -25.75 -7.29 -1.87
C ARG A 234 -26.53 -5.99 -2.11
N GLU A 235 -27.27 -5.88 -3.21
CA GLU A 235 -28.14 -4.73 -3.46
C GLU A 235 -29.19 -4.56 -2.36
N ARG A 236 -29.79 -5.65 -1.88
CA ARG A 236 -30.78 -5.62 -0.81
C ARG A 236 -30.17 -5.05 0.47
N GLU A 237 -29.04 -5.60 0.90
CA GLU A 237 -28.30 -5.16 2.09
C GLU A 237 -27.95 -3.66 2.01
N LEU A 238 -27.39 -3.21 0.88
CA LEU A 238 -27.00 -1.81 0.72
C LEU A 238 -28.19 -0.84 0.68
N LYS A 239 -29.33 -1.25 0.13
CA LYS A 239 -30.57 -0.46 0.11
C LYS A 239 -31.16 -0.32 1.52
N GLU A 240 -31.13 -1.40 2.31
CA GLU A 240 -31.56 -1.39 3.71
C GLU A 240 -30.70 -0.45 4.55
N LEU A 241 -29.37 -0.62 4.50
CA LEU A 241 -28.42 0.21 5.21
C LEU A 241 -28.54 1.71 4.86
N ARG A 242 -28.83 2.06 3.60
CA ARG A 242 -29.06 3.46 3.21
C ARG A 242 -30.38 3.99 3.75
N ARG A 243 -31.44 3.18 3.73
CA ARG A 243 -32.76 3.58 4.24
C ARG A 243 -32.68 3.89 5.73
N GLU A 244 -31.89 3.15 6.48
CA GLU A 244 -31.62 3.40 7.89
C GLU A 244 -30.90 4.73 8.12
N GLU A 245 -29.80 4.99 7.41
CA GLU A 245 -29.09 6.27 7.47
C GLU A 245 -29.97 7.47 7.15
N LEU A 246 -30.83 7.35 6.13
CA LEU A 246 -31.76 8.42 5.76
C LEU A 246 -32.85 8.66 6.81
N LYS A 247 -33.20 7.65 7.62
CA LYS A 247 -34.12 7.82 8.75
C LYS A 247 -33.42 8.47 9.94
N GLU A 248 -32.17 8.11 10.20
CA GLU A 248 -31.37 8.71 11.26
C GLU A 248 -31.04 10.18 10.97
N ALA A 249 -30.67 10.52 9.73
CA ALA A 249 -30.40 11.90 9.31
C ALA A 249 -31.63 12.83 9.33
N LYS A 250 -32.84 12.27 9.45
CA LYS A 250 -34.11 13.02 9.54
C LYS A 250 -34.59 13.19 10.99
N LYS A 251 -33.94 12.55 11.96
CA LYS A 251 -34.19 12.74 13.40
C LYS A 251 -33.29 13.85 13.94
#